data_AF-A0A822IR70-F1
#
_entry.id   AF-A0A822IR70-F1
#
_cell.length_a   1.000
_cell.length_b   1.000
_cell.length_c   1.000
_cell.angle_alpha   90.00
_cell.angle_beta   90.00
_cell.angle_gamma   90.00
#
_symmetry.space_group_name_H-M   'P 1'
#
loop_
_entity.id
_entity.type
_entity.pdbx_description
1 polymer ?
#
loop_
_entity_poly.entity_id
_entity_poly.type
_entity_poly.pdbx_seq_one_letter_code
_entity_poly.pdbx_strand_id
1 'polypeptide(L)' 'VEPSYHVMPMSNVFREDVPIASLSQEEALSNAPKNQDGFIKAPRMM' A
#
# COMPACT_ATOMS: atom_id res chain seq x y z
N VAL A 1 7.40 -24.24 -23.53
CA VAL A 1 6.07 -24.24 -22.87
C VAL A 1 5.85 -22.83 -22.34
N GLU A 2 4.68 -22.25 -22.59
CA GLU A 2 4.36 -20.91 -22.11
C GLU A 2 4.21 -20.89 -20.57
N PRO A 3 4.66 -19.83 -19.87
CA PRO A 3 4.56 -19.73 -18.42
C PRO A 3 3.10 -19.54 -17.98
N SER A 4 2.73 -20.18 -16.86
CA SER A 4 1.44 -19.96 -16.21
C SER A 4 1.56 -18.78 -15.23
N TYR A 5 0.97 -17.63 -15.58
CA TYR A 5 1.00 -16.44 -14.72
C TYR A 5 0.03 -16.51 -13.54
N HIS A 6 -1.15 -17.08 -13.77
CA HIS A 6 -2.22 -17.21 -12.77
C HIS A 6 -2.86 -18.59 -12.91
N VAL A 7 -3.18 -19.20 -11.78
CA VAL A 7 -3.81 -20.53 -11.72
C VAL A 7 -5.28 -20.54 -12.11
N MET A 8 -5.93 -19.37 -12.07
CA MET A 8 -7.35 -19.20 -12.40
C MET A 8 -7.51 -18.19 -13.54
N PRO A 9 -8.49 -18.39 -14.44
CA PRO A 9 -8.82 -17.40 -15.44
C PRO A 9 -9.46 -16.19 -14.76
N MET A 10 -8.85 -15.01 -14.91
CA MET A 10 -9.38 -13.73 -14.45
C MET A 10 -9.38 -12.74 -15.61
N SER A 11 -10.36 -11.85 -15.64
CA SER A 11 -10.45 -10.79 -16.64
C SER A 11 -11.00 -9.53 -16.01
N ASN A 12 -10.32 -8.40 -16.23
CA ASN A 12 -10.83 -7.04 -16.02
C ASN A 12 -11.57 -6.81 -14.69
N VAL A 13 -10.93 -7.16 -13.56
CA VAL A 13 -11.48 -6.93 -12.22
C VAL A 13 -11.25 -5.47 -11.82
N PHE A 14 -12.28 -4.63 -11.99
CA PHE A 14 -12.22 -3.21 -11.66
C PHE A 14 -12.72 -2.93 -10.23
N ARG A 15 -12.26 -1.81 -9.67
CA ARG A 15 -12.73 -1.23 -8.40
C ARG A 15 -13.58 0.00 -8.70
N GLU A 16 -14.70 0.15 -8.00
CA GLU A 16 -15.52 1.37 -8.03
C GLU A 16 -14.74 2.59 -7.52
N ASP A 17 -14.94 3.75 -8.16
CA ASP A 17 -14.27 4.99 -7.76
C ASP A 17 -14.98 5.72 -6.61
N VAL A 18 -15.05 5.04 -5.47
CA VAL A 18 -15.71 5.55 -4.26
C VAL A 18 -14.68 5.68 -3.13
N PRO A 19 -14.61 6.83 -2.43
CA PRO A 19 -13.71 6.99 -1.30
C PRO A 19 -14.17 6.14 -0.11
N ILE A 20 -13.20 5.55 0.59
CA ILE A 20 -13.39 4.83 1.86
C ILE A 20 -12.52 5.48 2.93
N ALA A 21 -12.86 5.24 4.20
CA ALA A 21 -12.06 5.75 5.31
C ALA A 21 -10.63 5.20 5.24
N SER A 22 -9.65 6.10 5.30
CA SER A 22 -8.23 5.75 5.44
C SER A 22 -7.92 5.29 6.87
N LEU A 23 -6.81 4.59 7.03
CA LEU A 23 -6.22 4.35 8.35
C LEU A 23 -5.98 5.66 9.08
N SER A 24 -6.09 5.64 10.41
CA SER A 24 -5.62 6.75 11.23
C SER A 24 -4.11 6.93 11.09
N GLN A 25 -3.61 8.13 11.38
CA GLN A 25 -2.18 8.42 11.33
C GLN A 25 -1.37 7.51 12.27
N GLU A 26 -1.95 7.16 13.43
CA GLU A 26 -1.34 6.26 14.41
C GLU A 26 -1.22 4.83 13.86
N GLU A 27 -2.31 4.28 13.30
CA GLU A 27 -2.30 2.94 12.68
C GLU A 27 -1.31 2.88 11.51
N ALA A 28 -1.27 3.91 10.67
CA ALA A 28 -0.36 3.99 9.54
C ALA A 28 1.13 4.05 9.95
N LEU A 29 1.43 4.64 11.12
CA LEU A 29 2.81 4.78 11.63
C LEU A 29 3.22 3.70 12.61
N SER A 30 2.31 2.80 13.00
CA SER A 30 2.51 1.76 14.02
C SER A 30 3.75 0.89 13.79
N ASN A 31 4.10 0.64 12.53
CA ASN A 31 5.24 -0.19 12.15
C ASN A 31 6.45 0.61 11.63
N ALA A 32 6.40 1.94 11.65
CA ALA A 32 7.49 2.77 11.15
C ALA A 32 8.71 2.69 12.10
N PRO A 33 9.89 2.25 11.63
CA PRO A 33 11.08 2.10 12.50
C PRO A 33 11.52 3.40 13.18
N LYS A 34 11.30 4.53 12.49
CA LYS A 34 11.44 5.88 13.04
C LYS A 34 10.32 6.73 12.48
N ASN A 35 9.63 7.45 13.35
CA ASN A 35 8.69 8.49 12.96
C ASN A 35 9.05 9.81 13.66
N GLN A 36 8.59 10.91 13.09
CA GLN A 36 8.76 12.23 13.66
C GLN A 36 7.62 13.12 13.15
N ASP A 37 6.90 13.79 14.04
CA ASP A 37 5.83 14.75 13.73
C ASP A 37 4.76 14.21 12.75
N GLY A 38 4.44 12.91 12.85
CA GLY A 38 3.47 12.28 11.97
C GLY A 38 4.02 11.82 10.61
N PHE A 39 5.34 11.85 10.42
CA PHE A 39 6.03 11.42 9.21
C PHE A 39 6.93 10.22 9.47
N ILE A 40 7.17 9.42 8.43
CA ILE A 40 8.22 8.39 8.44
C ILE A 40 9.58 9.09 8.29
N LYS A 41 10.46 8.87 9.26
CA LYS A 41 11.79 9.47 9.26
C LYS A 41 12.78 8.58 8.51
N ALA A 42 13.27 9.08 7.36
CA ALA A 42 14.26 8.42 6.52
C ALA A 42 15.54 9.26 6.37
N PRO A 43 16.68 8.68 5.95
CA PRO A 43 17.86 9.45 5.57
C PRO A 43 17.52 10.45 4.45
N ARG A 44 18.13 11.65 4.52
CA ARG A 44 17.95 12.66 3.48
C ARG A 44 18.55 12.14 2.18
N MET A 45 17.74 12.11 1.11
CA MET A 45 18.27 11.91 -0.24
C MET A 45 19.06 13.16 -0.64
N MET A 46 20.25 12.97 -1.21
CA MET A 46 21.07 14.03 -1.79
C MET A 46 20.92 14.05 -3.31
#